data_AF-A0AAD6TV99-F1
#
_entry.id   AF-A0AAD6TV99-F1
#
_cell.length_a   1.000
_cell.length_b   1.000
_cell.length_c   1.000
_cell.angle_alpha   90.00
_cell.angle_beta   90.00
_cell.angle_gamma   90.00
#
_symmetry.space_group_name_H-M   'P 1'
#
loop_
_entity.id
_entity.type
_entity.pdbx_description
1 polymer ?
#
loop_
_entity_poly.entity_id
_entity_poly.type
_entity_poly.pdbx_seq_one_letter_code
_entity_poly.pdbx_strand_id
1 'polypeptide(L)'
;MSQSSDSETSLYRAPDSETATSSSPRVPQELCDKIMAFVSVEYDPDRDIDSQDRYLTMRQCALVCRAWLPSARSHIFRVVRLSQYGGADRLLGVLTLNATLAQYMTCVILALDWATDDLDLIAGLVPKLTAVKELYLSARNPGADGPLSWDSEYDFDLEEASNLANVLTPVLRSPKLAVMHLNGFSFTSRDEFLQFVGCSSSLDILALRNIHLSPRLDWRSEADPGYAQRRSKIQISQLGIHSYDAVLASWLLHPSFPIAVAPLTGLSIRLEDVGDMRDFLPLLNEVGSSLKELGISLPPRCEFKKHRHFSGIVDAIPTLPNTNIEHLIITGFDRRDPSIGVYTKHFDGAEFVQGLLLRLSAPQKLQRVTIDELVTIIWRRAGEFPNLQWHNWQAVDEVLTRDIFSNVRYLDFYAGLNKLELDRDEVRSCITPQFSAFRRRRGSLFTLTVHYTNFAWTQAFAARDEDSYSINSADV
;
A
#
# COMPACT_ATOMS: atom_id res chain seq x y z
N MET A 1 -68.05 -4.66 57.38
CA MET A 1 -67.59 -5.75 56.49
C MET A 1 -66.19 -5.37 56.05
N SER A 2 -65.22 -6.07 56.60
CA SER A 2 -63.82 -5.68 56.69
C SER A 2 -62.98 -6.85 56.19
N GLN A 3 -62.26 -6.70 55.07
CA GLN A 3 -61.15 -7.56 54.61
C GLN A 3 -60.32 -6.66 53.67
N SER A 4 -59.13 -6.10 53.99
CA SER A 4 -57.88 -6.64 54.54
C SER A 4 -57.27 -7.72 53.65
N SER A 5 -56.53 -7.30 52.63
CA SER A 5 -55.68 -8.16 51.80
C SER A 5 -54.24 -7.63 51.82
N ASP A 6 -53.57 -7.83 52.94
CA ASP A 6 -52.11 -7.75 53.03
C ASP A 6 -51.53 -8.98 52.33
N SER A 7 -50.82 -8.74 51.23
CA SER A 7 -50.04 -9.76 50.52
C SER A 7 -48.58 -9.57 50.92
N GLU A 8 -48.18 -10.31 51.96
CA GLU A 8 -46.79 -10.49 52.36
C GLU A 8 -45.99 -11.08 51.19
N THR A 9 -45.24 -10.22 50.51
CA THR A 9 -44.23 -10.65 49.54
C THR A 9 -42.98 -10.99 50.35
N SER A 10 -42.88 -12.27 50.71
CA SER A 10 -41.75 -12.90 51.40
C SER A 10 -40.40 -12.47 50.79
N LEU A 11 -39.64 -11.74 51.60
CA LEU A 11 -38.24 -11.38 51.37
C LEU A 11 -37.38 -12.64 51.33
N TYR A 12 -37.14 -13.15 50.12
CA TYR A 12 -36.03 -14.07 49.86
C TYR A 12 -34.72 -13.29 49.99
N ARG A 13 -34.22 -13.16 51.21
CA ARG A 13 -32.87 -12.67 51.48
C ARG A 13 -31.91 -13.80 51.13
N ALA A 14 -31.31 -13.70 49.94
CA ALA A 14 -30.24 -14.60 49.53
C ALA A 14 -29.14 -14.57 50.61
N PRO A 15 -28.57 -15.73 51.01
CA PRO A 15 -27.53 -15.78 52.00
C PRO A 15 -26.33 -14.94 51.54
N ASP A 16 -25.86 -14.05 52.40
CA ASP A 16 -24.63 -13.27 52.25
C ASP A 16 -23.44 -14.24 52.24
N SER A 17 -23.23 -14.92 51.10
CA SER A 17 -22.00 -15.62 50.82
C SER A 17 -20.92 -14.55 50.61
N GLU A 18 -20.13 -14.30 51.65
CA GLU A 18 -18.79 -13.73 51.58
C GLU A 18 -17.93 -14.64 50.69
N THR A 19 -18.21 -14.59 49.39
CA THR A 19 -17.38 -15.18 48.37
C THR A 19 -16.15 -14.30 48.29
N ALA A 20 -15.05 -14.79 48.87
CA ALA A 20 -13.73 -14.25 48.63
C ALA A 20 -13.63 -13.92 47.15
N THR A 21 -13.60 -12.62 46.84
CA THR A 21 -13.45 -12.11 45.47
C THR A 21 -12.04 -12.46 45.03
N SER A 22 -11.85 -13.72 44.65
CA SER A 22 -10.75 -14.19 43.84
C SER A 22 -10.78 -13.33 42.59
N SER A 23 -10.02 -12.23 42.62
CA SER A 23 -9.88 -11.35 41.50
C SER A 23 -9.19 -12.17 40.44
N SER A 24 -9.97 -12.68 39.49
CA SER A 24 -9.43 -13.36 38.32
C SER A 24 -8.26 -12.54 37.77
N PRO A 25 -7.10 -13.17 37.52
CA PRO A 25 -5.91 -12.45 37.10
C PRO A 25 -6.26 -11.58 35.89
N ARG A 26 -6.15 -10.26 36.07
CA ARG A 26 -6.44 -9.30 35.02
C ARG A 26 -5.21 -9.19 34.13
N VAL A 27 -5.39 -9.45 32.84
CA VAL A 27 -4.38 -9.12 31.84
C VAL A 27 -4.17 -7.61 31.87
N PRO A 28 -2.92 -7.11 31.97
CA PRO A 28 -2.61 -5.68 31.86
C PRO A 28 -3.21 -5.06 30.59
N GLN A 29 -3.64 -3.81 30.67
CA GLN A 29 -4.30 -3.14 29.55
C GLN A 29 -3.37 -3.02 28.34
N GLU A 30 -2.08 -2.79 28.56
CA GLU A 30 -1.07 -2.68 27.52
C GLU A 30 -0.91 -3.98 26.72
N LEU A 31 -1.10 -5.13 27.37
CA LEU A 31 -1.09 -6.43 26.68
C LEU A 31 -2.39 -6.66 25.91
N CYS A 32 -3.54 -6.24 26.47
CA CYS A 32 -4.80 -6.27 25.72
C CYS A 32 -4.71 -5.43 24.44
N ASP A 33 -4.14 -4.22 24.54
CA ASP A 33 -3.97 -3.32 23.39
C ASP A 33 -3.00 -3.90 22.36
N LYS A 34 -1.92 -4.56 22.79
CA LYS A 34 -1.01 -5.28 21.87
C LYS A 34 -1.67 -6.48 21.19
N ILE A 35 -2.49 -7.24 21.91
CA ILE A 35 -3.26 -8.36 21.33
C ILE A 35 -4.26 -7.81 20.31
N MET A 36 -5.00 -6.75 20.65
CA MET A 36 -5.93 -6.10 19.72
C MET A 36 -5.20 -5.54 18.51
N ALA A 37 -4.07 -4.87 18.72
CA ALA A 37 -3.23 -4.38 17.64
C ALA A 37 -2.78 -5.52 16.74
N PHE A 38 -2.33 -6.64 17.31
CA PHE A 38 -1.92 -7.85 16.58
C PHE A 38 -3.06 -8.46 15.76
N VAL A 39 -4.24 -8.63 16.37
CA VAL A 39 -5.44 -9.13 15.67
C VAL A 39 -5.90 -8.15 14.60
N SER A 40 -5.64 -6.86 14.78
CA SER A 40 -5.93 -5.80 13.82
C SER A 40 -4.83 -5.59 12.76
N VAL A 41 -3.71 -6.34 12.79
CA VAL A 41 -2.53 -6.10 11.94
C VAL A 41 -2.89 -5.93 10.47
N GLU A 42 -2.11 -5.06 9.85
CA GLU A 42 -2.48 -4.02 8.89
C GLU A 42 -3.45 -4.45 7.79
N TYR A 43 -4.58 -3.75 7.81
CA TYR A 43 -5.44 -3.55 6.66
C TYR A 43 -4.62 -2.90 5.54
N ASP A 44 -4.38 -3.64 4.46
CA ASP A 44 -3.90 -3.08 3.20
C ASP A 44 -5.14 -2.59 2.43
N PRO A 45 -5.29 -1.27 2.20
CA PRO A 45 -6.44 -0.70 1.49
C PRO A 45 -6.61 -1.25 0.06
N ASP A 46 -5.52 -1.75 -0.53
CA ASP A 46 -5.55 -2.34 -1.86
C ASP A 46 -6.01 -3.82 -1.85
N ARG A 47 -6.10 -4.46 -0.68
CA ARG A 47 -6.50 -5.87 -0.51
C ARG A 47 -7.91 -5.95 0.10
N ASP A 48 -8.92 -5.88 -0.77
CA ASP A 48 -10.33 -5.74 -0.37
C ASP A 48 -10.91 -6.92 0.45
N ILE A 49 -10.34 -8.13 0.33
CA ILE A 49 -11.06 -9.35 0.72
C ILE A 49 -10.86 -9.77 2.19
N ASP A 50 -9.67 -9.61 2.76
CA ASP A 50 -9.38 -10.02 4.15
C ASP A 50 -10.03 -9.12 5.21
N SER A 51 -10.60 -8.00 4.80
CA SER A 51 -11.11 -6.98 5.72
C SER A 51 -12.30 -7.46 6.55
N GLN A 52 -13.11 -8.38 6.01
CA GLN A 52 -14.35 -8.83 6.64
C GLN A 52 -14.11 -9.77 7.82
N ASP A 53 -13.22 -10.75 7.70
CA ASP A 53 -12.91 -11.70 8.78
C ASP A 53 -12.21 -11.03 9.95
N ARG A 54 -11.34 -10.04 9.67
CA ARG A 54 -10.70 -9.22 10.70
C ARG A 54 -11.71 -8.37 11.44
N TYR A 55 -12.62 -7.72 10.71
CA TYR A 55 -13.71 -6.95 11.32
C TYR A 55 -14.61 -7.84 12.20
N LEU A 56 -14.95 -9.05 11.74
CA LEU A 56 -15.71 -10.03 12.53
C LEU A 56 -14.96 -10.44 13.80
N THR A 57 -13.67 -10.74 13.69
CA THR A 57 -12.82 -11.09 14.84
C THR A 57 -12.77 -9.95 15.85
N MET A 58 -12.53 -8.72 15.41
CA MET A 58 -12.53 -7.55 16.29
C MET A 58 -13.88 -7.30 16.96
N ARG A 59 -15.00 -7.53 16.24
CA ARG A 59 -16.34 -7.46 16.82
C ARG A 59 -16.56 -8.54 17.88
N GLN A 60 -16.08 -9.76 17.65
CA GLN A 60 -16.15 -10.81 18.65
C GLN A 60 -15.33 -10.44 19.88
N CYS A 61 -14.10 -9.95 19.70
CA CYS A 61 -13.25 -9.48 20.78
C CYS A 61 -13.90 -8.34 21.60
N ALA A 62 -14.60 -7.41 20.95
CA ALA A 62 -15.35 -6.34 21.61
C ALA A 62 -16.48 -6.86 22.52
N LEU A 63 -17.00 -8.07 22.25
CA LEU A 63 -18.08 -8.70 23.02
C LEU A 63 -17.57 -9.61 24.14
N VAL A 64 -16.28 -10.01 24.14
CA VAL A 64 -15.70 -10.90 25.16
C VAL A 64 -15.80 -10.27 26.55
N CYS A 65 -15.40 -9.01 26.71
CA CYS A 65 -15.49 -8.32 27.99
C CYS A 65 -15.47 -6.79 27.84
N ARG A 66 -15.90 -6.08 28.90
CA ARG A 66 -15.95 -4.60 28.93
C ARG A 66 -14.57 -3.94 28.84
N ALA A 67 -13.51 -4.59 29.30
CA ALA A 67 -12.15 -4.04 29.24
C ALA A 67 -11.59 -4.01 27.81
N TRP A 68 -12.03 -4.93 26.95
CA TRP A 68 -11.59 -5.04 25.57
C TRP A 68 -12.34 -4.08 24.64
N LEU A 69 -13.53 -3.65 25.04
CA LEU A 69 -14.42 -2.84 24.23
C LEU A 69 -13.82 -1.48 23.77
N PRO A 70 -13.13 -0.67 24.61
CA PRO A 70 -12.56 0.60 24.15
C PRO A 70 -11.46 0.39 23.10
N SER A 71 -10.56 -0.56 23.34
CA SER A 71 -9.47 -0.91 22.43
C SER A 71 -10.03 -1.43 21.11
N ALA A 72 -10.93 -2.41 21.16
CA ALA A 72 -11.58 -2.96 19.97
C ALA A 72 -12.35 -1.91 19.16
N ARG A 73 -13.08 -0.99 19.82
CA ARG A 73 -13.78 0.12 19.13
C ARG A 73 -12.83 0.99 18.32
N SER A 74 -11.65 1.30 18.86
CA SER A 74 -10.68 2.14 18.15
C SER A 74 -10.22 1.52 16.83
N HIS A 75 -10.11 0.19 16.77
CA HIS A 75 -9.76 -0.55 15.56
C HIS A 75 -10.96 -0.75 14.63
N ILE A 76 -12.14 -1.09 15.17
CA ILE A 76 -13.38 -1.30 14.40
C ILE A 76 -13.76 -0.05 13.60
N PHE A 77 -13.61 1.13 14.19
CA PHE A 77 -13.96 2.41 13.56
C PHE A 77 -12.75 3.16 13.00
N ARG A 78 -11.56 2.53 12.97
CA ARG A 78 -10.31 3.15 12.46
C ARG A 78 -10.44 3.54 10.99
N VAL A 79 -10.89 2.59 10.20
CA VAL A 79 -10.95 2.66 8.74
C VAL A 79 -12.39 2.86 8.32
N VAL A 80 -12.65 3.92 7.57
CA VAL A 80 -13.95 4.20 6.98
C VAL A 80 -13.81 4.16 5.48
N ARG A 81 -14.52 3.23 4.84
CA ARG A 81 -14.55 3.10 3.38
C ARG A 81 -15.91 3.53 2.86
N LEU A 82 -15.89 4.51 1.97
CA LEU A 82 -17.05 5.01 1.25
C LEU A 82 -16.83 4.71 -0.24
N SER A 83 -17.38 3.58 -0.68
CA SER A 83 -17.23 3.08 -2.06
C SER A 83 -18.54 2.63 -2.70
N GLN A 84 -19.67 2.87 -2.03
CA GLN A 84 -21.00 2.50 -2.49
C GLN A 84 -21.95 3.66 -2.26
N TYR A 85 -22.88 3.85 -3.20
CA TYR A 85 -23.97 4.80 -3.09
C TYR A 85 -24.68 4.71 -1.73
N GLY A 86 -24.84 5.87 -1.08
CA GLY A 86 -25.49 5.99 0.23
C GLY A 86 -24.61 5.60 1.44
N GLY A 87 -23.37 5.15 1.24
CA GLY A 87 -22.43 4.92 2.34
C GLY A 87 -22.15 6.20 3.13
N ALA A 88 -21.99 7.33 2.42
CA ALA A 88 -21.77 8.64 3.02
C ALA A 88 -22.97 9.11 3.86
N ASP A 89 -24.19 8.97 3.35
CA ASP A 89 -25.43 9.33 4.07
C ASP A 89 -25.60 8.50 5.35
N ARG A 90 -25.44 7.17 5.27
CA ARG A 90 -25.51 6.29 6.44
C ARG A 90 -24.49 6.68 7.50
N LEU A 91 -23.25 6.94 7.09
CA LEU A 91 -22.20 7.37 7.99
C LEU A 91 -22.51 8.74 8.61
N LEU A 92 -23.01 9.69 7.80
CA LEU A 92 -23.42 11.00 8.27
C LEU A 92 -24.53 10.89 9.31
N GLY A 93 -25.52 10.03 9.10
CA GLY A 93 -26.56 9.70 10.06
C GLY A 93 -25.99 9.15 11.37
N VAL A 94 -25.08 8.16 11.29
CA VAL A 94 -24.40 7.58 12.46
C VAL A 94 -23.60 8.64 13.23
N LEU A 95 -22.84 9.48 12.54
CA LEU A 95 -22.05 10.55 13.18
C LEU A 95 -22.92 11.69 13.73
N THR A 96 -24.12 11.89 13.18
CA THR A 96 -25.10 12.82 13.74
C THR A 96 -25.68 12.30 15.05
N LEU A 97 -25.95 10.99 15.13
CA LEU A 97 -26.42 10.34 16.36
C LEU A 97 -25.29 10.16 17.39
N ASN A 98 -24.05 9.97 16.93
CA ASN A 98 -22.91 9.72 17.79
C ASN A 98 -21.61 10.33 17.24
N ALA A 99 -21.46 11.64 17.47
CA ALA A 99 -20.29 12.40 17.05
C ALA A 99 -18.97 11.88 17.64
N THR A 100 -19.01 11.20 18.80
CA THR A 100 -17.79 10.68 19.44
C THR A 100 -17.11 9.57 18.63
N LEU A 101 -17.83 8.92 17.71
CA LEU A 101 -17.24 7.91 16.84
C LEU A 101 -16.21 8.50 15.88
N ALA A 102 -16.37 9.76 15.50
CA ALA A 102 -15.46 10.42 14.56
C ALA A 102 -14.01 10.50 15.07
N GLN A 103 -13.79 10.46 16.39
CA GLN A 103 -12.45 10.50 16.97
C GLN A 103 -11.64 9.22 16.70
N TYR A 104 -12.32 8.11 16.39
CA TYR A 104 -11.68 6.84 16.07
C TYR A 104 -11.35 6.72 14.57
N MET A 105 -11.98 7.52 13.71
CA MET A 105 -11.84 7.46 12.26
C MET A 105 -10.54 8.15 11.83
N THR A 106 -9.45 7.40 11.81
CA THR A 106 -8.12 7.92 11.44
C THR A 106 -7.74 7.64 10.01
N CYS A 107 -8.41 6.69 9.34
CA CYS A 107 -8.16 6.32 7.96
C CYS A 107 -9.47 6.40 7.17
N VAL A 108 -9.49 7.21 6.12
CA VAL A 108 -10.69 7.43 5.29
C VAL A 108 -10.35 7.08 3.85
N ILE A 109 -11.18 6.22 3.27
CA ILE A 109 -11.04 5.73 1.90
C ILE A 109 -12.29 6.16 1.15
N LEU A 110 -12.13 7.10 0.22
CA LEU A 110 -13.17 7.59 -0.65
C LEU A 110 -12.92 7.01 -2.04
N ALA A 111 -13.71 6.01 -2.43
CA ALA A 111 -13.79 5.57 -3.81
C ALA A 111 -14.96 6.31 -4.44
N LEU A 112 -14.63 7.43 -5.09
CA LEU A 112 -15.59 8.31 -5.72
C LEU A 112 -15.96 7.70 -7.08
N ASP A 113 -17.16 7.15 -7.16
CA ASP A 113 -17.87 7.10 -8.43
C ASP A 113 -18.41 8.52 -8.61
N TRP A 114 -17.99 9.26 -9.64
CA TRP A 114 -18.21 10.70 -9.77
C TRP A 114 -19.66 11.15 -10.03
N ALA A 115 -20.64 10.45 -9.47
CA ALA A 115 -22.01 10.95 -9.42
C ALA A 115 -22.05 12.18 -8.50
N THR A 116 -22.54 13.30 -9.03
CA THR A 116 -22.63 14.60 -8.34
C THR A 116 -23.31 14.55 -6.98
N ASP A 117 -24.25 13.63 -6.79
CA ASP A 117 -25.10 13.56 -5.59
C ASP A 117 -24.33 13.20 -4.31
N ASP A 118 -23.18 12.52 -4.42
CA ASP A 118 -22.39 12.15 -3.25
C ASP A 118 -21.52 13.32 -2.72
N LEU A 119 -21.25 14.36 -3.53
CA LEU A 119 -20.39 15.47 -3.13
C LEU A 119 -20.98 16.29 -1.98
N ASP A 120 -22.29 16.55 -1.99
CA ASP A 120 -22.98 17.27 -0.92
C ASP A 120 -22.96 16.48 0.41
N LEU A 121 -23.12 15.15 0.32
CA LEU A 121 -23.04 14.26 1.48
C LEU A 121 -21.62 14.23 2.05
N ILE A 122 -20.61 14.16 1.18
CA ILE A 122 -19.20 14.23 1.57
C ILE A 122 -18.91 15.60 2.19
N ALA A 123 -19.46 16.69 1.66
CA ALA A 123 -19.32 18.04 2.23
C ALA A 123 -19.92 18.14 3.64
N GLY A 124 -21.05 17.47 3.91
CA GLY A 124 -21.61 17.36 5.25
C GLY A 124 -20.80 16.47 6.20
N LEU A 125 -20.09 15.48 5.66
CA LEU A 125 -19.32 14.50 6.41
C LEU A 125 -17.93 15.01 6.81
N VAL A 126 -17.19 15.59 5.86
CA VAL A 126 -15.79 16.01 5.98
C VAL A 126 -15.51 16.85 7.24
N PRO A 127 -16.32 17.87 7.58
CA PRO A 127 -16.10 18.66 8.80
C PRO A 127 -16.15 17.85 10.10
N LYS A 128 -16.80 16.67 10.10
CA LYS A 128 -16.88 15.78 11.27
C LYS A 128 -15.64 14.91 11.42
N LEU A 129 -14.90 14.66 10.35
CA LEU A 129 -13.74 13.76 10.28
C LEU A 129 -12.44 14.42 10.80
N THR A 130 -12.46 14.88 12.06
CA THR A 130 -11.38 15.68 12.67
C THR A 130 -10.15 14.88 13.14
N ALA A 131 -10.19 13.55 13.06
CA ALA A 131 -9.13 12.65 13.50
C ALA A 131 -8.36 11.97 12.35
N VAL A 132 -8.69 12.32 11.09
CA VAL A 132 -8.08 11.70 9.91
C VAL A 132 -6.58 11.96 9.86
N LYS A 133 -5.83 10.87 9.76
CA LYS A 133 -4.38 10.80 9.59
C LYS A 133 -3.99 10.27 8.21
N GLU A 134 -4.83 9.40 7.65
CA GLU A 134 -4.62 8.76 6.37
C GLU A 134 -5.86 8.99 5.48
N LEU A 135 -5.64 9.49 4.27
CA LEU A 135 -6.69 9.74 3.29
C LEU A 135 -6.35 9.02 1.98
N TYR A 136 -7.24 8.13 1.55
CA TYR A 136 -7.14 7.43 0.28
C TYR A 136 -8.28 7.90 -0.61
N LEU A 137 -7.93 8.58 -1.69
CA LEU A 137 -8.87 9.02 -2.70
C LEU A 137 -8.64 8.20 -3.94
N SER A 138 -9.70 7.52 -4.40
CA SER A 138 -9.71 6.82 -5.66
C SER A 138 -10.85 7.35 -6.51
N ALA A 139 -10.51 7.94 -7.62
CA ALA A 139 -11.44 8.28 -8.68
C ALA A 139 -11.68 7.01 -9.51
N ARG A 140 -12.88 6.43 -9.41
CA ARG A 140 -13.25 5.29 -10.24
C ARG A 140 -13.89 5.82 -11.51
N ASN A 141 -13.43 5.37 -12.66
CA ASN A 141 -14.10 5.69 -13.91
C ASN A 141 -15.30 4.73 -14.08
N PRO A 142 -16.55 5.23 -14.03
CA PRO A 142 -17.74 4.38 -14.09
C PRO A 142 -17.94 3.89 -15.52
N GLY A 143 -17.32 2.78 -15.91
CA GLY A 143 -17.68 2.14 -17.18
C GLY A 143 -16.63 1.27 -17.88
N ALA A 144 -15.40 1.18 -17.39
CA ALA A 144 -14.39 0.36 -18.06
C ALA A 144 -13.96 -0.83 -17.21
N ASP A 145 -14.42 -2.02 -17.58
CA ASP A 145 -13.84 -3.31 -17.18
C ASP A 145 -12.46 -3.56 -17.86
N GLY A 146 -11.72 -2.49 -18.18
CA GLY A 146 -10.41 -2.52 -18.82
C GLY A 146 -9.58 -1.27 -18.49
N PRO A 147 -8.25 -1.30 -18.67
CA PRO A 147 -7.40 -0.14 -18.47
C PRO A 147 -7.82 0.96 -19.44
N LEU A 148 -8.35 2.06 -18.90
CA LEU A 148 -8.82 3.19 -19.70
C LEU A 148 -7.64 3.84 -20.43
N SER A 149 -7.74 3.92 -21.75
CA SER A 149 -7.03 4.97 -22.47
C SER A 149 -7.75 6.28 -22.21
N TRP A 150 -7.05 7.24 -21.63
CA TRP A 150 -7.50 8.60 -21.35
C TRP A 150 -7.72 9.45 -22.61
N ASP A 151 -7.62 8.84 -23.80
CA ASP A 151 -7.89 9.44 -25.10
C ASP A 151 -9.38 9.39 -25.50
N SER A 152 -10.27 8.79 -24.69
CA SER A 152 -11.71 8.91 -24.96
C SER A 152 -12.23 10.25 -24.42
N GLU A 153 -12.96 10.98 -25.28
CA GLU A 153 -13.57 12.31 -25.09
C GLU A 153 -14.55 12.44 -23.91
N TYR A 154 -14.43 11.63 -22.86
CA TYR A 154 -15.07 11.94 -21.58
C TYR A 154 -14.30 13.10 -20.95
N ASP A 155 -14.64 14.31 -21.40
CA ASP A 155 -14.38 15.57 -20.70
C ASP A 155 -14.97 15.43 -19.30
N PHE A 156 -14.14 14.94 -18.39
CA PHE A 156 -14.40 15.04 -16.97
C PHE A 156 -14.51 16.53 -16.64
N ASP A 157 -15.66 16.94 -16.11
CA ASP A 157 -15.94 18.36 -15.93
C ASP A 157 -15.02 18.95 -14.84
N LEU A 158 -14.19 19.90 -15.24
CA LEU A 158 -13.18 20.55 -14.39
C LEU A 158 -13.80 21.26 -13.18
N GLU A 159 -15.07 21.62 -13.31
CA GLU A 159 -15.86 22.20 -12.23
C GLU A 159 -16.02 21.21 -11.07
N GLU A 160 -16.19 19.92 -11.34
CA GLU A 160 -16.38 18.89 -10.30
C GLU A 160 -15.09 18.62 -9.51
N ALA A 161 -13.93 18.59 -10.16
CA ALA A 161 -12.64 18.44 -9.49
C ALA A 161 -12.35 19.62 -8.55
N SER A 162 -12.64 20.84 -9.01
CA SER A 162 -12.52 22.07 -8.22
C SER A 162 -13.47 22.04 -7.01
N ASN A 163 -14.71 21.59 -7.21
CA ASN A 163 -15.68 21.42 -6.14
C ASN A 163 -15.24 20.39 -5.12
N LEU A 164 -14.69 19.25 -5.55
CA LEU A 164 -14.16 18.23 -4.66
C LEU A 164 -13.01 18.76 -3.80
N ALA A 165 -12.07 19.51 -4.38
CA ALA A 165 -10.98 20.13 -3.63
C ALA A 165 -11.52 21.06 -2.53
N ASN A 166 -12.54 21.88 -2.84
CA ASN A 166 -13.20 22.74 -1.86
C ASN A 166 -13.91 21.94 -0.76
N VAL A 167 -14.59 20.85 -1.12
CA VAL A 167 -15.27 19.94 -0.19
C VAL A 167 -14.27 19.23 0.74
N LEU A 168 -13.15 18.76 0.21
CA LEU A 168 -12.13 18.05 0.98
C LEU A 168 -11.20 18.98 1.76
N THR A 169 -11.20 20.29 1.46
CA THR A 169 -10.33 21.29 2.09
C THR A 169 -10.24 21.18 3.62
N PRO A 170 -11.33 20.97 4.38
CA PRO A 170 -11.24 20.82 5.84
C PRO A 170 -10.42 19.60 6.28
N VAL A 171 -10.54 18.46 5.59
CA VAL A 171 -9.72 17.27 5.88
C VAL A 171 -8.28 17.47 5.39
N LEU A 172 -8.10 18.05 4.20
CA LEU A 172 -6.77 18.33 3.64
C LEU A 172 -5.97 19.29 4.52
N ARG A 173 -6.62 20.28 5.15
CA ARG A 173 -5.99 21.23 6.09
C ARG A 173 -5.85 20.68 7.52
N SER A 174 -6.26 19.44 7.76
CA SER A 174 -6.10 18.82 9.07
C SER A 174 -4.62 18.72 9.42
N PRO A 175 -4.17 19.23 10.58
CA PRO A 175 -2.77 19.12 11.01
C PRO A 175 -2.37 17.69 11.39
N LYS A 176 -3.32 16.73 11.35
CA LYS A 176 -3.09 15.32 11.64
C LYS A 176 -2.90 14.50 10.37
N LEU A 177 -3.25 15.04 9.20
CA LEU A 177 -3.18 14.31 7.94
C LEU A 177 -1.70 14.13 7.56
N ALA A 178 -1.20 12.91 7.73
CA ALA A 178 0.18 12.54 7.47
C ALA A 178 0.32 11.74 6.18
N VAL A 179 -0.72 11.01 5.76
CA VAL A 179 -0.67 10.09 4.62
C VAL A 179 -1.78 10.43 3.63
N MET A 180 -1.42 10.57 2.36
CA MET A 180 -2.37 10.81 1.27
C MET A 180 -2.07 9.90 0.09
N HIS A 181 -3.08 9.15 -0.36
CA HIS A 181 -3.04 8.34 -1.56
C HIS A 181 -4.04 8.89 -2.55
N LEU A 182 -3.58 9.21 -3.76
CA LEU A 182 -4.40 9.67 -4.86
C LEU A 182 -4.33 8.61 -5.96
N ASN A 183 -5.48 8.13 -6.42
CA ASN A 183 -5.57 7.15 -7.50
C ASN A 183 -6.57 7.61 -8.56
N GLY A 184 -6.14 7.69 -9.82
CA GLY A 184 -7.02 7.97 -10.96
C GLY A 184 -7.43 9.45 -11.10
N PHE A 185 -6.69 10.38 -10.50
CA PHE A 185 -6.99 11.81 -10.59
C PHE A 185 -6.35 12.44 -11.83
N SER A 186 -7.02 13.45 -12.38
CA SER A 186 -6.48 14.30 -13.44
C SER A 186 -6.40 15.74 -12.97
N PHE A 187 -5.31 16.42 -13.33
CA PHE A 187 -5.11 17.84 -13.03
C PHE A 187 -4.85 18.61 -14.33
N THR A 188 -5.52 19.75 -14.48
CA THR A 188 -5.41 20.61 -15.66
C THR A 188 -4.23 21.55 -15.62
N SER A 189 -3.73 21.80 -14.42
CA SER A 189 -2.60 22.69 -14.19
C SER A 189 -1.74 22.20 -13.04
N ARG A 190 -0.48 22.63 -13.05
CA ARG A 190 0.45 22.47 -11.94
C ARG A 190 -0.05 23.13 -10.67
N ASP A 191 -0.63 24.33 -10.83
CA ASP A 191 -1.17 25.09 -9.71
C ASP A 191 -2.32 24.38 -9.04
N GLU A 192 -3.19 23.72 -9.81
CA GLU A 192 -4.29 22.92 -9.28
C GLU A 192 -3.76 21.76 -8.43
N PHE A 193 -2.80 20.98 -8.96
CA PHE A 193 -2.16 19.90 -8.20
C PHE A 193 -1.49 20.43 -6.92
N LEU A 194 -0.73 21.53 -7.04
CA LEU A 194 -0.03 22.14 -5.91
C LEU A 194 -0.99 22.76 -4.90
N GLN A 195 -2.12 23.32 -5.32
CA GLN A 195 -3.15 23.83 -4.44
C GLN A 195 -3.81 22.67 -3.68
N PHE A 196 -4.06 21.56 -4.38
CA PHE A 196 -4.68 20.37 -3.80
C PHE A 196 -3.78 19.72 -2.74
N VAL A 197 -2.56 19.32 -3.11
CA VAL A 197 -1.59 18.69 -2.20
C VAL A 197 -1.07 19.70 -1.17
N GLY A 198 -0.93 20.96 -1.59
CA GLY A 198 -0.47 22.09 -0.79
C GLY A 198 -1.34 22.46 0.41
N CYS A 199 -2.59 21.96 0.45
CA CYS A 199 -3.50 22.21 1.56
C CYS A 199 -3.05 21.52 2.86
N SER A 200 -2.27 20.44 2.79
CA SER A 200 -1.83 19.69 3.97
C SER A 200 -0.42 20.07 4.40
N SER A 201 -0.31 20.84 5.48
CA SER A 201 0.99 21.23 6.04
C SER A 201 1.71 20.11 6.81
N SER A 202 0.99 19.04 7.17
CA SER A 202 1.51 17.91 7.94
C SER A 202 1.76 16.66 7.10
N LEU A 203 1.56 16.75 5.79
CA LEU A 203 1.71 15.61 4.89
C LEU A 203 3.15 15.13 4.85
N ASP A 204 3.32 13.83 5.12
CA ASP A 204 4.61 13.14 5.22
C ASP A 204 4.76 12.07 4.14
N ILE A 205 3.68 11.34 3.86
CA ILE A 205 3.61 10.29 2.85
C ILE A 205 2.63 10.70 1.76
N LEU A 206 3.11 10.76 0.52
CA LEU A 206 2.29 11.01 -0.66
C LEU A 206 2.44 9.86 -1.66
N ALA A 207 1.35 9.18 -1.97
CA ALA A 207 1.30 8.14 -2.99
C ALA A 207 0.38 8.57 -4.13
N LEU A 208 0.92 8.57 -5.34
CA LEU A 208 0.28 9.01 -6.57
C LEU A 208 0.16 7.81 -7.49
N ARG A 209 -1.05 7.42 -7.86
CA ARG A 209 -1.32 6.30 -8.77
C ARG A 209 -2.22 6.75 -9.90
N ASN A 210 -1.88 6.37 -11.14
CA ASN A 210 -2.66 6.73 -12.34
C ASN A 210 -3.05 8.23 -12.34
N ILE A 211 -2.08 9.10 -12.12
CA ILE A 211 -2.29 10.55 -12.05
C ILE A 211 -2.01 11.17 -13.40
N HIS A 212 -3.02 11.76 -14.01
CA HIS A 212 -2.90 12.35 -15.33
C HIS A 212 -2.69 13.86 -15.19
N LEU A 213 -1.66 14.38 -15.85
CA LEU A 213 -1.49 15.81 -15.99
C LEU A 213 -1.84 16.19 -17.43
N SER A 214 -2.59 17.27 -17.62
CA SER A 214 -2.98 17.69 -18.97
C SER A 214 -1.76 17.99 -19.84
N PRO A 215 -1.62 17.38 -21.03
CA PRO A 215 -0.45 17.51 -21.91
C PRO A 215 -0.28 18.93 -22.49
N ARG A 216 -1.28 19.80 -22.30
CA ARG A 216 -1.23 21.20 -22.76
C ARG A 216 -0.31 22.08 -21.90
N LEU A 217 0.19 21.58 -20.78
CA LEU A 217 1.11 22.31 -19.93
C LEU A 217 2.54 22.11 -20.42
N ASP A 218 3.20 23.19 -20.84
CA ASP A 218 4.65 23.16 -21.03
C ASP A 218 5.33 23.14 -19.66
N TRP A 219 5.53 21.94 -19.15
CA TRP A 219 6.20 21.73 -17.88
C TRP A 219 7.70 22.07 -17.93
N ARG A 220 8.27 22.16 -19.13
CA ARG A 220 9.67 22.55 -19.30
C ARG A 220 9.83 24.06 -19.36
N SER A 221 8.74 24.81 -19.58
CA SER A 221 8.73 26.27 -19.43
C SER A 221 9.30 26.60 -18.06
N GLU A 222 10.47 27.23 -18.09
CA GLU A 222 11.40 27.44 -16.99
C GLU A 222 10.66 27.93 -15.74
N ALA A 223 11.07 27.36 -14.60
CA ALA A 223 10.55 27.67 -13.27
C ALA A 223 10.23 29.15 -13.14
N ASP A 224 8.93 29.49 -13.16
CA ASP A 224 8.52 30.84 -12.83
C ASP A 224 9.14 31.16 -11.45
N PRO A 225 10.02 32.18 -11.37
CA PRO A 225 10.77 32.47 -10.15
C PRO A 225 9.85 32.75 -8.95
N GLY A 226 8.57 33.05 -9.19
CA GLY A 226 7.55 33.12 -8.16
C GLY A 226 7.32 31.82 -7.39
N TYR A 227 7.51 30.64 -7.99
CA TYR A 227 7.30 29.35 -7.30
C TYR A 227 8.36 29.05 -6.26
N ALA A 228 9.61 29.44 -6.51
CA ALA A 228 10.68 29.25 -5.53
C ALA A 228 10.40 30.04 -4.23
N GLN A 229 9.70 31.17 -4.33
CA GLN A 229 9.26 31.96 -3.17
C GLN A 229 8.01 31.38 -2.48
N ARG A 230 7.16 30.65 -3.22
CA ARG A 230 5.97 29.96 -2.70
C ARG A 230 6.26 28.52 -2.27
N ARG A 231 7.50 28.21 -1.89
CA ARG A 231 7.83 26.89 -1.35
C ARG A 231 6.91 26.61 -0.16
N SER A 232 6.02 25.64 -0.35
CA SER A 232 5.16 25.20 0.74
C SER A 232 6.07 24.56 1.80
N LYS A 233 5.71 24.72 3.07
CA LYS A 233 6.47 24.12 4.19
C LYS A 233 6.29 22.59 4.26
N ILE A 234 5.74 21.97 3.22
CA ILE A 234 5.41 20.55 3.20
C ILE A 234 6.71 19.79 3.04
N GLN A 235 6.93 18.84 3.95
CA GLN A 235 8.08 17.95 3.97
C GLN A 235 7.57 16.53 3.71
N ILE A 236 7.76 16.05 2.49
CA ILE A 236 7.40 14.68 2.13
C ILE A 236 8.62 13.81 2.38
N SER A 237 8.52 12.89 3.35
CA SER A 237 9.58 11.90 3.61
C SER A 237 9.39 10.62 2.80
N GLN A 238 8.18 10.32 2.33
CA GLN A 238 7.92 9.16 1.46
C GLN A 238 7.06 9.54 0.26
N LEU A 239 7.55 9.18 -0.93
CA LEU A 239 6.89 9.50 -2.20
C LEU A 239 6.70 8.24 -3.03
N GLY A 240 5.45 7.91 -3.35
CA GLY A 240 5.09 6.87 -4.30
C GLY A 240 4.57 7.49 -5.60
N ILE A 241 5.11 7.11 -6.76
CA ILE A 241 4.67 7.56 -8.08
C ILE A 241 4.48 6.32 -8.97
N HIS A 242 3.22 6.00 -9.25
CA HIS A 242 2.78 4.87 -10.06
C HIS A 242 1.78 5.38 -11.11
N SER A 243 2.22 6.31 -11.94
CA SER A 243 1.43 6.98 -12.97
C SER A 243 2.08 6.90 -14.35
N TYR A 244 1.32 6.56 -15.39
CA TYR A 244 1.78 6.48 -16.79
C TYR A 244 2.45 7.76 -17.35
N ASP A 245 2.41 8.88 -16.64
CA ASP A 245 3.03 10.14 -17.04
C ASP A 245 4.45 10.30 -16.47
N ALA A 246 5.44 10.09 -17.33
CA ALA A 246 6.85 10.22 -16.95
C ALA A 246 7.27 11.63 -16.52
N VAL A 247 6.52 12.63 -16.96
CA VAL A 247 6.80 14.00 -16.62
C VAL A 247 6.55 14.26 -15.13
N LEU A 248 5.53 13.60 -14.55
CA LEU A 248 5.18 13.78 -13.13
C LEU A 248 6.35 13.45 -12.21
N ALA A 249 7.01 12.31 -12.41
CA ALA A 249 8.18 11.92 -11.62
C ALA A 249 9.33 12.92 -11.78
N SER A 250 9.61 13.32 -13.03
CA SER A 250 10.67 14.28 -13.32
C SER A 250 10.44 15.65 -12.67
N TRP A 251 9.18 16.08 -12.63
CA TRP A 251 8.77 17.37 -12.07
C TRP A 251 8.78 17.37 -10.54
N LEU A 252 8.21 16.34 -9.91
CA LEU A 252 8.11 16.26 -8.44
C LEU A 252 9.48 16.14 -7.77
N LEU A 253 10.41 15.44 -8.41
CA LEU A 253 11.76 15.25 -7.88
C LEU A 253 12.70 16.41 -8.22
N HIS A 254 12.31 17.34 -9.09
CA HIS A 254 13.16 18.44 -9.50
C HIS A 254 13.45 19.42 -8.34
N PRO A 255 14.67 19.97 -8.19
CA PRO A 255 15.01 20.85 -7.06
C PRO A 255 14.20 22.15 -7.00
N SER A 256 13.68 22.60 -8.14
CA SER A 256 12.83 23.79 -8.21
C SER A 256 11.38 23.52 -7.80
N PHE A 257 11.01 22.26 -7.53
CA PHE A 257 9.66 21.93 -7.12
C PHE A 257 9.34 22.60 -5.77
N PRO A 258 8.18 23.27 -5.64
CA PRO A 258 7.86 24.07 -4.45
C PRO A 258 7.56 23.24 -3.20
N ILE A 259 7.30 21.93 -3.34
CA ILE A 259 7.23 21.02 -2.19
C ILE A 259 8.65 20.58 -1.85
N ALA A 260 9.10 20.89 -0.64
CA ALA A 260 10.43 20.49 -0.20
C ALA A 260 10.46 18.98 0.03
N VAL A 261 10.96 18.21 -0.95
CA VAL A 261 11.15 16.75 -0.87
C VAL A 261 12.35 16.38 0.04
N ALA A 262 12.65 17.19 1.05
CA ALA A 262 13.86 17.09 1.85
C ALA A 262 13.56 16.55 3.25
N PRO A 263 14.36 15.62 3.79
CA PRO A 263 15.12 14.57 3.11
C PRO A 263 14.22 13.36 2.79
N LEU A 264 13.98 13.08 1.50
CA LEU A 264 13.20 11.92 1.09
C LEU A 264 13.85 10.63 1.59
N THR A 265 13.12 9.88 2.40
CA THR A 265 13.57 8.62 3.00
C THR A 265 13.03 7.40 2.25
N GLY A 266 11.87 7.52 1.60
CA GLY A 266 11.26 6.46 0.81
C GLY A 266 10.84 6.95 -0.57
N LEU A 267 11.20 6.22 -1.62
CA LEU A 267 10.80 6.51 -3.00
C LEU A 267 10.30 5.22 -3.63
N SER A 268 9.06 5.19 -4.09
CA SER A 268 8.50 4.08 -4.85
C SER A 268 8.07 4.58 -6.22
N ILE A 269 8.64 4.03 -7.30
CA ILE A 269 8.39 4.49 -8.66
C ILE A 269 8.06 3.32 -9.60
N ARG A 270 7.14 3.51 -10.56
CA ARG A 270 6.97 2.56 -11.67
C ARG A 270 7.80 3.01 -12.88
N LEU A 271 8.46 2.07 -13.54
CA LEU A 271 9.44 2.38 -14.60
C LEU A 271 8.82 2.84 -15.93
N GLU A 272 7.56 2.49 -16.19
CA GLU A 272 6.80 3.10 -17.30
C GLU A 272 6.75 4.63 -17.16
N ASP A 273 6.72 5.10 -15.92
CA ASP A 273 6.57 6.49 -15.50
C ASP A 273 7.89 7.27 -15.50
N VAL A 274 8.93 6.77 -16.16
CA VAL A 274 10.24 7.41 -16.13
C VAL A 274 10.68 7.84 -17.53
N GLY A 275 9.99 7.38 -18.58
CA GLY A 275 10.33 7.74 -19.95
C GLY A 275 11.76 7.31 -20.29
N ASP A 276 12.65 8.28 -20.53
CA ASP A 276 14.08 8.00 -20.66
C ASP A 276 14.75 7.96 -19.27
N MET A 277 15.23 6.78 -18.88
CA MET A 277 15.96 6.59 -17.61
C MET A 277 17.11 7.58 -17.42
N ARG A 278 17.70 8.13 -18.49
CA ARG A 278 18.75 9.16 -18.39
C ARG A 278 18.28 10.42 -17.65
N ASP A 279 17.00 10.73 -17.68
CA ASP A 279 16.43 11.88 -16.99
C ASP A 279 16.18 11.60 -15.50
N PHE A 280 16.10 10.32 -15.12
CA PHE A 280 15.86 9.89 -13.74
C PHE A 280 17.11 9.78 -12.89
N LEU A 281 18.26 9.47 -13.50
CA LEU A 281 19.51 9.32 -12.76
C LEU A 281 19.93 10.61 -12.04
N PRO A 282 19.87 11.79 -12.68
CA PRO A 282 20.13 13.04 -11.97
C PRO A 282 19.21 13.21 -10.76
N LEU A 283 17.93 12.86 -10.89
CA LEU A 283 16.95 12.99 -9.81
C LEU A 283 17.24 12.04 -8.65
N LEU A 284 17.58 10.77 -8.94
CA LEU A 284 18.02 9.83 -7.91
C LEU A 284 19.32 10.26 -7.24
N ASN A 285 20.23 10.94 -7.95
CA ASN A 285 21.46 11.48 -7.37
C ASN A 285 21.15 12.60 -6.38
N GLU A 286 20.14 13.42 -6.66
CA GLU A 286 19.72 14.53 -5.80
C GLU A 286 19.04 14.05 -4.52
N VAL A 287 18.06 13.15 -4.62
CA VAL A 287 17.40 12.56 -3.43
C VAL A 287 18.21 11.46 -2.77
N GLY A 288 19.32 11.08 -3.41
CA GLY A 288 20.09 9.90 -3.07
C GLY A 288 20.46 9.91 -1.60
N SER A 289 21.28 10.87 -1.17
CA SER A 289 21.91 10.86 0.16
C SER A 289 21.00 10.58 1.38
N SER A 290 19.70 10.88 1.30
CA SER A 290 18.71 10.62 2.35
C SER A 290 17.90 9.33 2.21
N LEU A 291 17.89 8.73 1.03
CA LEU A 291 17.00 7.62 0.71
C LEU A 291 17.40 6.35 1.47
N LYS A 292 16.44 5.80 2.21
CA LYS A 292 16.54 4.54 2.93
C LYS A 292 15.74 3.43 2.27
N GLU A 293 14.64 3.76 1.61
CA GLU A 293 13.76 2.82 0.93
C GLU A 293 13.60 3.20 -0.54
N LEU A 294 13.87 2.23 -1.42
CA LEU A 294 13.70 2.37 -2.85
C LEU A 294 12.80 1.24 -3.37
N GLY A 295 11.61 1.60 -3.82
CA GLY A 295 10.67 0.75 -4.54
C GLY A 295 10.74 0.99 -6.04
N ILE A 296 10.87 -0.07 -6.82
CA ILE A 296 10.87 -0.05 -8.28
C ILE A 296 9.81 -1.03 -8.77
N SER A 297 8.75 -0.50 -9.36
CA SER A 297 7.71 -1.29 -10.01
C SER A 297 8.01 -1.43 -11.50
N LEU A 298 8.16 -2.65 -11.96
CA LEU A 298 8.29 -2.98 -13.37
C LEU A 298 6.91 -2.92 -14.02
N PRO A 299 6.83 -2.54 -15.29
CA PRO A 299 5.57 -2.62 -16.01
C PRO A 299 5.26 -4.03 -16.52
N PRO A 300 3.96 -4.39 -16.66
CA PRO A 300 3.53 -5.71 -17.11
C PRO A 300 3.96 -6.04 -18.55
N ARG A 301 4.20 -5.03 -19.42
CA ARG A 301 4.41 -5.20 -20.87
C ARG A 301 5.83 -4.93 -21.36
N CYS A 302 6.85 -4.97 -20.49
CA CYS A 302 8.21 -4.68 -20.94
C CYS A 302 8.79 -5.73 -21.91
N GLU A 303 8.84 -5.39 -23.21
CA GLU A 303 9.63 -6.13 -24.19
C GLU A 303 11.13 -5.80 -24.02
N PHE A 304 11.80 -6.42 -23.06
CA PHE A 304 13.21 -6.13 -22.69
C PHE A 304 14.21 -6.15 -23.86
N LYS A 305 13.93 -6.90 -24.93
CA LYS A 305 14.79 -6.93 -26.13
C LYS A 305 14.82 -5.61 -26.90
N LYS A 306 13.82 -4.74 -26.75
CA LYS A 306 13.77 -3.42 -27.41
C LYS A 306 14.16 -2.27 -26.49
N HIS A 307 14.00 -2.43 -25.18
CA HIS A 307 14.27 -1.36 -24.22
C HIS A 307 15.72 -1.39 -23.71
N ARG A 308 16.63 -0.78 -24.48
CA ARG A 308 17.99 -0.40 -24.01
C ARG A 308 17.97 0.42 -22.69
N HIS A 309 16.82 0.95 -22.31
CA HIS A 309 16.63 1.77 -21.12
C HIS A 309 16.79 0.99 -19.81
N PHE A 310 16.54 -0.32 -19.79
CA PHE A 310 16.62 -1.13 -18.57
C PHE A 310 18.04 -1.40 -18.09
N SER A 311 18.97 -1.68 -19.02
CA SER A 311 20.39 -1.79 -18.66
C SER A 311 20.87 -0.49 -18.04
N GLY A 312 20.36 0.66 -18.50
CA GLY A 312 20.64 1.97 -17.93
C GLY A 312 20.33 2.09 -16.44
N ILE A 313 19.23 1.51 -15.94
CA ILE A 313 18.88 1.52 -14.51
C ILE A 313 19.88 0.71 -13.71
N VAL A 314 20.11 -0.52 -14.18
CA VAL A 314 21.01 -1.47 -13.55
C VAL A 314 22.43 -0.90 -13.60
N ASP A 315 22.80 -0.19 -14.67
CA ASP A 315 24.10 0.48 -14.86
C ASP A 315 24.24 1.72 -13.97
N ALA A 316 23.15 2.37 -13.60
CA ALA A 316 23.17 3.64 -12.88
C ALA A 316 22.98 3.53 -11.38
N ILE A 317 22.31 2.50 -10.88
CA ILE A 317 22.24 2.23 -9.44
C ILE A 317 23.61 2.17 -8.74
N PRO A 318 24.70 1.61 -9.33
CA PRO A 318 26.04 1.71 -8.75
C PRO A 318 26.62 3.12 -8.78
N THR A 319 26.18 3.96 -9.72
CA THR A 319 26.68 5.33 -9.84
C THR A 319 25.92 6.31 -8.96
N LEU A 320 24.81 5.87 -8.35
CA LEU A 320 24.16 6.66 -7.31
C LEU A 320 25.19 6.91 -6.21
N PRO A 321 25.44 8.17 -5.82
CA PRO A 321 26.30 8.52 -4.69
C PRO A 321 25.71 8.06 -3.34
N ASN A 322 24.64 7.27 -3.43
CA ASN A 322 23.71 6.99 -2.40
C ASN A 322 24.09 5.70 -1.66
N THR A 323 24.49 5.87 -0.40
CA THR A 323 25.04 4.80 0.42
C THR A 323 24.10 4.35 1.53
N ASN A 324 22.87 4.86 1.60
CA ASN A 324 21.99 4.71 2.76
C ASN A 324 20.75 3.83 2.51
N ILE A 325 20.63 3.19 1.35
CA ILE A 325 19.50 2.31 1.06
C ILE A 325 19.56 1.09 2.01
N GLU A 326 18.54 0.98 2.84
CA GLU A 326 18.31 -0.11 3.79
C GLU A 326 17.31 -1.12 3.20
N HIS A 327 16.29 -0.63 2.49
CA HIS A 327 15.20 -1.43 1.92
C HIS A 327 15.14 -1.25 0.40
N LEU A 328 15.21 -2.36 -0.34
CA LEU A 328 15.00 -2.39 -1.79
C LEU A 328 13.77 -3.23 -2.09
N ILE A 329 12.77 -2.62 -2.72
CA ILE A 329 11.51 -3.28 -3.11
C ILE A 329 11.46 -3.31 -4.63
N ILE A 330 11.23 -4.47 -5.22
CA ILE A 330 11.09 -4.63 -6.68
C ILE A 330 9.76 -5.31 -6.92
N THR A 331 8.85 -4.66 -7.65
CA THR A 331 7.48 -5.17 -7.89
C THR A 331 7.15 -5.20 -9.38
N GLY A 332 5.94 -5.64 -9.76
CA GLY A 332 5.38 -5.38 -11.10
C GLY A 332 5.75 -6.39 -12.19
N PHE A 333 6.08 -7.62 -11.83
CA PHE A 333 6.20 -8.74 -12.79
C PHE A 333 4.83 -9.31 -13.20
N ASP A 334 3.86 -8.43 -13.34
CA ASP A 334 2.46 -8.76 -13.51
C ASP A 334 2.21 -9.38 -14.90
N ARG A 335 1.79 -10.66 -14.93
CA ARG A 335 1.36 -11.35 -16.17
C ARG A 335 -0.16 -11.37 -16.37
N ARG A 336 -0.93 -10.46 -15.74
CA ARG A 336 -2.40 -10.39 -15.84
C ARG A 336 -2.95 -10.08 -17.24
N ASP A 337 -2.12 -9.84 -18.26
CA ASP A 337 -2.57 -9.67 -19.65
C ASP A 337 -2.59 -11.01 -20.41
N PRO A 338 -3.77 -11.61 -20.66
CA PRO A 338 -3.90 -12.90 -21.36
C PRO A 338 -3.40 -12.87 -22.82
N SER A 339 -3.18 -11.69 -23.41
CA SER A 339 -2.55 -11.57 -24.74
C SER A 339 -1.04 -11.91 -24.73
N ILE A 340 -0.41 -11.96 -23.55
CA ILE A 340 1.02 -12.20 -23.33
C ILE A 340 1.39 -13.70 -23.42
N GLY A 341 0.40 -14.61 -23.43
CA GLY A 341 0.59 -16.07 -23.45
C GLY A 341 1.32 -16.67 -24.67
N VAL A 342 1.86 -15.84 -25.57
CA VAL A 342 2.59 -16.25 -26.78
C VAL A 342 4.03 -15.70 -26.84
N TYR A 343 4.40 -14.69 -26.04
CA TYR A 343 5.68 -13.95 -26.21
C TYR A 343 6.70 -14.06 -25.05
N THR A 344 6.40 -14.73 -23.94
CA THR A 344 7.22 -14.68 -22.70
C THR A 344 8.44 -15.60 -22.62
N LYS A 345 8.97 -16.12 -23.74
CA LYS A 345 10.15 -17.00 -23.71
C LYS A 345 11.48 -16.31 -23.35
N HIS A 346 11.52 -15.02 -23.04
CA HIS A 346 12.76 -14.24 -23.05
C HIS A 346 13.00 -13.25 -21.93
N PHE A 347 12.15 -13.21 -20.90
CA PHE A 347 12.44 -12.37 -19.73
C PHE A 347 12.86 -13.24 -18.55
N ASP A 348 14.14 -13.14 -18.17
CA ASP A 348 14.63 -13.70 -16.92
C ASP A 348 14.68 -12.60 -15.86
N GLY A 349 13.61 -12.49 -15.05
CA GLY A 349 13.56 -11.56 -13.92
C GLY A 349 14.70 -11.79 -12.92
N ALA A 350 15.24 -13.01 -12.85
CA ALA A 350 16.40 -13.31 -12.02
C ALA A 350 17.67 -12.62 -12.53
N GLU A 351 17.90 -12.53 -13.85
CA GLU A 351 19.05 -11.79 -14.41
C GLU A 351 18.97 -10.29 -14.09
N PHE A 352 17.76 -9.70 -14.13
CA PHE A 352 17.56 -8.30 -13.77
C PHE A 352 17.86 -8.07 -12.28
N VAL A 353 17.26 -8.87 -11.40
CA VAL A 353 17.50 -8.79 -9.94
C VAL A 353 18.97 -9.04 -9.64
N GLN A 354 19.59 -10.03 -10.28
CA GLN A 354 21.01 -10.33 -10.13
C GLN A 354 21.87 -9.14 -10.55
N GLY A 355 21.65 -8.60 -11.75
CA GLY A 355 22.39 -7.46 -12.27
C GLY A 355 22.27 -6.23 -11.37
N LEU A 356 21.06 -5.99 -10.85
CA LEU A 356 20.77 -4.93 -9.89
C LEU A 356 21.57 -5.10 -8.60
N LEU A 357 21.48 -6.28 -7.99
CA LEU A 357 22.17 -6.61 -6.75
C LEU A 357 23.70 -6.49 -6.92
N LEU A 358 24.25 -7.06 -7.98
CA LEU A 358 25.69 -7.00 -8.31
C LEU A 358 26.24 -5.58 -8.39
N ARG A 359 25.36 -4.62 -8.66
CA ARG A 359 25.68 -3.24 -8.97
C ARG A 359 25.23 -2.27 -7.89
N LEU A 360 24.76 -2.72 -6.73
CA LEU A 360 24.58 -1.81 -5.60
C LEU A 360 25.96 -1.35 -5.09
N SER A 361 26.18 -0.04 -4.98
CA SER A 361 27.48 0.56 -4.63
C SER A 361 27.84 0.45 -3.15
N ALA A 362 26.84 0.28 -2.27
CA ALA A 362 27.02 0.09 -0.83
C ALA A 362 26.15 -1.05 -0.26
N PRO A 363 26.36 -2.32 -0.66
CA PRO A 363 25.49 -3.43 -0.27
C PRO A 363 25.51 -3.73 1.24
N GLN A 364 26.53 -3.22 1.94
CA GLN A 364 26.69 -3.39 3.38
C GLN A 364 25.62 -2.64 4.20
N LYS A 365 24.86 -1.67 3.67
CA LYS A 365 23.77 -1.06 4.44
C LYS A 365 22.40 -1.69 4.17
N LEU A 366 22.30 -2.53 3.13
CA LEU A 366 21.06 -3.18 2.75
C LEU A 366 20.64 -4.19 3.81
N GLN A 367 19.48 -3.99 4.41
CA GLN A 367 18.92 -4.83 5.48
C GLN A 367 17.80 -5.73 4.98
N ARG A 368 17.03 -5.26 3.99
CA ARG A 368 15.87 -5.97 3.45
C ARG A 368 15.81 -5.84 1.93
N VAL A 369 15.55 -6.97 1.28
CA VAL A 369 15.26 -7.04 -0.15
C VAL A 369 13.89 -7.68 -0.30
N THR A 370 12.95 -6.96 -0.89
CA THR A 370 11.62 -7.48 -1.17
C THR A 370 11.46 -7.60 -2.67
N ILE A 371 11.15 -8.81 -3.13
CA ILE A 371 10.89 -9.12 -4.52
C ILE A 371 9.42 -9.54 -4.60
N ASP A 372 8.59 -8.61 -5.07
CA ASP A 372 7.15 -8.76 -5.18
C ASP A 372 6.75 -9.19 -6.61
N GLU A 373 5.75 -10.08 -6.70
CA GLU A 373 5.08 -10.59 -7.90
C GLU A 373 5.93 -11.34 -8.97
N LEU A 374 7.15 -11.82 -8.72
CA LEU A 374 8.01 -12.37 -9.80
C LEU A 374 7.47 -13.62 -10.53
N VAL A 375 6.37 -14.22 -10.06
CA VAL A 375 5.83 -15.46 -10.61
C VAL A 375 4.32 -15.38 -10.76
N THR A 376 3.81 -14.73 -11.81
CA THR A 376 2.51 -15.11 -12.37
C THR A 376 2.77 -16.16 -13.45
N ILE A 377 2.74 -17.44 -13.12
CA ILE A 377 2.86 -18.51 -14.12
C ILE A 377 1.46 -18.80 -14.66
N ILE A 378 1.25 -18.54 -15.96
CA ILE A 378 0.04 -18.94 -16.67
C ILE A 378 0.18 -20.43 -17.01
N TRP A 379 -0.58 -21.27 -16.32
CA TRP A 379 -0.69 -22.70 -16.58
C TRP A 379 -1.45 -22.94 -17.89
N ARG A 380 -0.92 -23.76 -18.80
CA ARG A 380 -1.67 -24.24 -19.97
C ARG A 380 -2.09 -25.71 -19.88
N ARG A 381 -1.52 -26.54 -18.98
CA ARG A 381 -1.96 -27.93 -18.74
C ARG A 381 -1.67 -28.38 -17.31
N ALA A 382 -2.62 -29.10 -16.70
CA ALA A 382 -2.43 -29.80 -15.45
C ALA A 382 -1.36 -30.89 -15.59
N GLY A 383 -0.36 -30.90 -14.71
CA GLY A 383 0.68 -31.94 -14.64
C GLY A 383 2.07 -31.56 -15.18
N GLU A 384 2.23 -30.41 -15.83
CA GLU A 384 3.55 -29.88 -16.19
C GLU A 384 3.83 -28.65 -15.33
N PHE A 385 4.61 -28.79 -14.25
CA PHE A 385 5.20 -27.64 -13.56
C PHE A 385 6.04 -26.88 -14.57
N PRO A 386 5.68 -25.63 -14.95
CA PRO A 386 6.60 -24.78 -15.68
C PRO A 386 7.74 -24.57 -14.71
N ASN A 387 8.88 -25.17 -15.06
CA ASN A 387 10.06 -25.25 -14.24
C ASN A 387 10.31 -23.87 -13.63
N LEU A 388 10.14 -23.72 -12.31
CA LEU A 388 10.70 -22.56 -11.59
C LEU A 388 12.22 -22.44 -11.85
N GLN A 389 12.83 -23.52 -12.37
CA GLN A 389 14.18 -23.57 -12.98
C GLN A 389 14.37 -22.72 -14.25
N TRP A 390 13.30 -22.16 -14.87
CA TRP A 390 13.45 -21.29 -16.04
C TRP A 390 14.02 -19.92 -15.69
N HIS A 391 14.00 -19.56 -14.42
CA HIS A 391 14.68 -18.39 -13.89
C HIS A 391 15.98 -18.85 -13.22
N ASN A 392 17.08 -18.13 -13.47
CA ASN A 392 18.37 -18.42 -12.87
C ASN A 392 18.42 -17.98 -11.39
N TRP A 393 17.53 -18.52 -10.56
CA TRP A 393 17.47 -18.23 -9.12
C TRP A 393 18.76 -18.59 -8.39
N GLN A 394 19.46 -19.62 -8.87
CA GLN A 394 20.78 -19.97 -8.39
C GLN A 394 21.76 -18.79 -8.52
N ALA A 395 21.67 -18.01 -9.59
CA ALA A 395 22.52 -16.83 -9.76
C ALA A 395 22.14 -15.70 -8.79
N VAL A 396 20.86 -15.54 -8.44
CA VAL A 396 20.42 -14.61 -7.38
C VAL A 396 20.93 -15.10 -6.01
N ASP A 397 20.79 -16.40 -5.71
CA ASP A 397 21.30 -17.07 -4.50
C ASP A 397 22.82 -16.84 -4.35
N GLU A 398 23.59 -17.11 -5.41
CA GLU A 398 25.03 -16.89 -5.47
C GLU A 398 25.41 -15.43 -5.20
N VAL A 399 24.66 -14.46 -5.73
CA VAL A 399 24.90 -13.04 -5.48
C VAL A 399 24.60 -12.67 -4.03
N LEU A 400 23.47 -13.09 -3.49
CA LEU A 400 23.08 -12.82 -2.10
C LEU A 400 24.04 -13.48 -1.11
N THR A 401 24.70 -14.59 -1.47
CA THR A 401 25.72 -15.19 -0.61
C THR A 401 26.97 -14.33 -0.44
N ARG A 402 27.25 -13.35 -1.30
CA ARG A 402 28.48 -12.56 -1.20
C ARG A 402 28.55 -11.80 0.12
N ASP A 403 29.76 -11.61 0.65
CA ASP A 403 29.98 -10.93 1.94
C ASP A 403 29.44 -9.51 1.96
N ILE A 404 29.39 -8.86 0.80
CA ILE A 404 28.82 -7.51 0.65
C ILE A 404 27.35 -7.44 1.11
N PHE A 405 26.58 -8.53 1.03
CA PHE A 405 25.19 -8.63 1.50
C PHE A 405 25.08 -9.18 2.93
N SER A 406 26.11 -9.01 3.76
CA SER A 406 26.09 -9.55 5.14
C SER A 406 24.97 -9.06 6.02
N ASN A 407 24.44 -7.88 5.70
CA ASN A 407 23.45 -7.21 6.51
C ASN A 407 22.01 -7.47 6.03
N VAL A 408 21.81 -8.18 4.90
CA VAL A 408 20.49 -8.58 4.43
C VAL A 408 19.93 -9.65 5.38
N ARG A 409 18.91 -9.28 6.14
CA ARG A 409 18.23 -10.14 7.12
C ARG A 409 16.92 -10.71 6.59
N TYR A 410 16.31 -10.00 5.65
CA TYR A 410 14.99 -10.32 5.12
C TYR A 410 15.04 -10.37 3.60
N LEU A 411 14.57 -11.48 3.05
CA LEU A 411 14.28 -11.65 1.64
C LEU A 411 12.83 -12.10 1.56
N ASP A 412 11.96 -11.17 1.18
CA ASP A 412 10.56 -11.48 1.01
C ASP A 412 10.29 -11.77 -0.46
N PHE A 413 9.62 -12.89 -0.70
CA PHE A 413 9.28 -13.36 -2.03
C PHE A 413 7.76 -13.50 -2.12
N TYR A 414 7.14 -12.77 -3.03
CA TYR A 414 5.70 -12.88 -3.26
C TYR A 414 5.45 -13.64 -4.57
N ALA A 415 4.70 -14.74 -4.47
CA ALA A 415 4.32 -15.60 -5.58
C ALA A 415 2.82 -15.53 -5.83
N GLY A 416 2.42 -15.06 -7.01
CA GLY A 416 1.03 -14.99 -7.45
C GLY A 416 0.58 -16.28 -8.13
N LEU A 417 -0.29 -17.06 -7.50
CA LEU A 417 -0.80 -18.31 -8.07
C LEU A 417 -2.14 -18.08 -8.76
N ASN A 418 -2.17 -18.20 -10.09
CA ASN A 418 -3.41 -18.21 -10.84
C ASN A 418 -4.08 -19.59 -10.75
N LYS A 419 -5.12 -19.68 -9.91
CA LYS A 419 -6.25 -20.61 -10.02
C LYS A 419 -5.99 -22.12 -10.01
N LEU A 420 -5.05 -22.62 -9.20
CA LEU A 420 -4.82 -24.07 -9.07
C LEU A 420 -4.61 -24.51 -7.62
N GLU A 421 -5.07 -25.74 -7.35
CA GLU A 421 -5.01 -26.56 -6.13
C GLU A 421 -3.58 -26.91 -5.68
N LEU A 422 -2.59 -26.06 -5.97
CA LEU A 422 -1.24 -26.30 -5.49
C LEU A 422 -1.23 -26.12 -3.99
N ASP A 423 -0.83 -27.18 -3.31
CA ASP A 423 -0.60 -27.12 -1.89
C ASP A 423 0.53 -26.12 -1.62
N ARG A 424 0.33 -25.31 -0.59
CA ARG A 424 1.31 -24.34 -0.09
C ARG A 424 2.68 -24.98 0.12
N ASP A 425 2.70 -26.22 0.58
CA ASP A 425 3.93 -26.97 0.81
C ASP A 425 4.65 -27.36 -0.50
N GLU A 426 3.94 -27.53 -1.61
CA GLU A 426 4.55 -27.81 -2.91
C GLU A 426 5.31 -26.59 -3.44
N VAL A 427 4.71 -25.41 -3.42
CA VAL A 427 5.40 -24.19 -3.88
C VAL A 427 6.59 -23.87 -2.99
N ARG A 428 6.43 -24.04 -1.67
CA ARG A 428 7.54 -23.96 -0.71
C ARG A 428 8.66 -24.94 -1.06
N SER A 429 8.33 -26.19 -1.36
CA SER A 429 9.32 -27.24 -1.69
C SER A 429 10.07 -26.94 -2.98
N CYS A 430 9.47 -26.18 -3.91
CA CYS A 430 10.11 -25.80 -5.17
C CYS A 430 11.03 -24.58 -5.04
N ILE A 431 10.62 -23.55 -4.28
CA ILE A 431 11.39 -22.30 -4.14
C ILE A 431 12.53 -22.45 -3.13
N THR A 432 12.26 -23.09 -2.00
CA THR A 432 13.21 -23.17 -0.88
C THR A 432 14.59 -23.75 -1.26
N PRO A 433 14.69 -24.80 -2.10
CA PRO A 433 15.97 -25.33 -2.54
C PRO A 433 16.79 -24.38 -3.41
N GLN A 434 16.15 -23.43 -4.11
CA GLN A 434 16.82 -22.48 -4.99
C GLN A 434 17.71 -21.49 -4.23
N PHE A 435 17.44 -21.29 -2.93
CA PHE A 435 18.18 -20.39 -2.05
C PHE A 435 19.07 -21.14 -1.03
N SER A 436 19.51 -22.35 -1.40
CA SER A 436 20.21 -23.23 -0.46
C SER A 436 21.61 -22.74 -0.08
N ALA A 437 22.31 -22.01 -0.96
CA ALA A 437 23.64 -21.48 -0.66
C ALA A 437 23.53 -20.29 0.31
N PHE A 438 22.58 -19.39 0.08
CA PHE A 438 22.33 -18.24 0.96
C PHE A 438 21.88 -18.70 2.34
N ARG A 439 20.97 -19.69 2.42
CA ARG A 439 20.56 -20.30 3.70
C ARG A 439 21.73 -20.92 4.45
N ARG A 440 22.57 -21.73 3.77
CA ARG A 440 23.74 -22.37 4.38
C ARG A 440 24.73 -21.36 4.96
N ARG A 441 24.91 -20.22 4.28
CA ARG A 441 25.87 -19.19 4.71
C ARG A 441 25.35 -18.31 5.82
N ARG A 442 24.04 -18.03 5.87
CA ARG A 442 23.44 -17.09 6.84
C ARG A 442 22.92 -17.75 8.10
N GLY A 443 22.69 -19.07 8.10
CA GLY A 443 22.22 -19.78 9.28
C GLY A 443 20.91 -19.20 9.79
N SER A 444 20.75 -19.09 11.12
CA SER A 444 19.53 -18.64 11.82
C SER A 444 19.12 -17.17 11.61
N LEU A 445 19.96 -16.35 10.95
CA LEU A 445 19.84 -14.88 10.90
C LEU A 445 19.01 -14.37 9.72
N PHE A 446 18.31 -15.26 9.03
CA PHE A 446 17.64 -14.94 7.78
C PHE A 446 16.21 -15.49 7.75
N THR A 447 15.27 -14.66 7.33
CA THR A 447 13.88 -15.07 7.08
C THR A 447 13.58 -14.99 5.58
N LEU A 448 13.27 -16.15 4.99
CA LEU A 448 12.63 -16.25 3.68
C LEU A 448 11.12 -16.31 3.90
N THR A 449 10.41 -15.23 3.58
CA THR A 449 8.96 -15.22 3.61
C THR A 449 8.45 -15.48 2.21
N VAL A 450 7.68 -16.54 2.02
CA VAL A 450 6.98 -16.77 0.75
C VAL A 450 5.52 -16.42 0.97
N HIS A 451 5.07 -15.39 0.28
CA HIS A 451 3.68 -14.96 0.29
C HIS A 451 2.95 -15.53 -0.91
N TYR A 452 1.73 -16.02 -0.70
CA TYR A 452 0.90 -16.65 -1.72
C TYR A 452 -0.40 -15.89 -1.90
N THR A 453 -0.80 -15.67 -3.15
CA THR A 453 -2.12 -15.10 -3.47
C THR A 453 -2.84 -16.00 -4.48
N ASN A 454 -4.00 -16.53 -4.14
CA ASN A 454 -4.82 -17.34 -5.07
C ASN A 454 -5.77 -16.46 -5.90
N PHE A 455 -5.73 -16.57 -7.23
CA PHE A 455 -6.58 -15.81 -8.15
C PHE A 455 -7.69 -16.67 -8.80
N ALA A 456 -8.95 -16.49 -8.37
CA ALA A 456 -10.12 -17.18 -8.95
C ALA A 456 -10.76 -16.43 -10.15
N TRP A 457 -10.29 -16.72 -11.36
CA TRP A 457 -10.59 -16.00 -12.61
C TRP A 457 -11.98 -16.16 -13.29
N THR A 458 -13.11 -16.48 -12.63
CA THR A 458 -14.38 -16.62 -13.41
C THR A 458 -15.66 -15.98 -12.89
N GLN A 459 -15.78 -15.43 -11.68
CA GLN A 459 -17.04 -14.73 -11.33
C GLN A 459 -17.03 -13.83 -10.09
N ALA A 460 -15.88 -13.55 -9.47
CA ALA A 460 -15.87 -12.77 -8.24
C ALA A 460 -14.65 -11.85 -8.20
N PHE A 461 -14.87 -10.55 -8.36
CA PHE A 461 -13.97 -9.50 -7.88
C PHE A 461 -13.97 -9.41 -6.33
N ALA A 462 -14.28 -10.50 -5.61
CA ALA A 462 -14.69 -10.47 -4.21
C ALA A 462 -14.15 -11.62 -3.33
N ALA A 463 -13.21 -12.45 -3.79
CA ALA A 463 -12.57 -13.43 -2.91
C ALA A 463 -11.09 -13.72 -3.29
N ARG A 464 -10.16 -13.36 -2.40
CA ARG A 464 -8.75 -13.77 -2.30
C ARG A 464 -8.58 -14.25 -0.87
N ASP A 465 -8.05 -15.46 -0.69
CA ASP A 465 -7.50 -15.91 0.60
C ASP A 465 -5.98 -15.71 0.53
N GLU A 466 -5.40 -14.98 1.48
CA GLU A 466 -3.95 -14.85 1.64
C GLU A 466 -3.45 -15.61 2.87
N ASP A 467 -2.58 -16.58 2.63
CA ASP A 467 -1.79 -17.25 3.66
C ASP A 467 -0.33 -16.80 3.54
N SER A 468 0.26 -16.31 4.65
CA SER A 468 1.69 -15.97 4.73
C SER A 468 2.43 -16.92 5.67
N TYR A 469 3.71 -17.17 5.40
CA TYR A 469 4.57 -17.95 6.28
C TYR A 469 6.00 -17.46 6.27
N SER A 470 6.56 -17.25 7.46
CA SER A 470 7.97 -16.96 7.67
C SER A 470 8.73 -18.27 7.86
N ILE A 471 9.71 -18.56 6.99
CA ILE A 471 10.67 -19.62 7.26
C ILE A 471 11.74 -19.03 8.16
N ASN A 472 11.71 -19.39 9.45
CA ASN A 472 12.86 -19.20 10.31
C ASN A 472 13.85 -20.33 10.02
N SER A 473 15.09 -19.98 9.76
CA SER A 473 16.20 -20.90 9.57
C SER A 473 16.46 -21.88 10.74
N ALA A 474 15.78 -21.71 11.88
CA ALA A 474 15.82 -22.64 13.01
C ALA A 474 14.84 -23.82 12.87
N ASP A 475 13.90 -23.80 11.92
CA ASP A 475 12.85 -24.82 11.75
C ASP A 475 13.23 -25.95 10.76
N VAL A 476 14.53 -26.21 10.54
CA VAL A 476 15.05 -27.33 9.72
C VAL A 476 16.25 -28.00 10.39
#